data_AF-A0A6C0EME9-F1
#
_entry.id   AF-A0A6C0EME9-F1
#
_cell.length_a   1.000
_cell.length_b   1.000
_cell.length_c   1.000
_cell.angle_alpha   90.00
_cell.angle_beta   90.00
_cell.angle_gamma   90.00
#
_symmetry.space_group_name_H-M   'P 1'
#
loop_
_entity.id
_entity.type
_entity.pdbx_description
1 polymer ?
#
loop_
_entity_poly.entity_id
_entity_poly.type
_entity_poly.pdbx_seq_one_letter_code
_entity_poly.pdbx_strand_id
1 'polypeptide(L)'
;MSQQYNVFNVLYLIFRLAPIIVISFFLLQSFFNLDPRGFVYLIGLFLASLIASTIGQFLSVGMGDDYQMGQNYKCNTMYLGTVPIESGGVVRPFSQIPLNILLYSYTFSYLFTSFVAPPVTYNNALISLQQNWTSLVLFFFLTVFEIAWLTSNSCNRFIYMWVSVVIGVCSGIAWTYLIRWTKEPRFQYTSLTNVDVCSKPSKTIYRCRNLNGVYSTKQS
;
A
#
# COMPACT_ATOMS: atom_id res chain seq x y z
N MET A 1 -20.50 27.20 22.89
CA MET A 1 -19.84 25.88 22.94
C MET A 1 -18.64 25.93 22.01
N SER A 2 -17.44 26.00 22.57
CA SER A 2 -16.20 26.18 21.82
C SER A 2 -15.91 24.95 20.96
N GLN A 3 -16.02 25.13 19.65
CA GLN A 3 -15.72 24.15 18.62
C GLN A 3 -14.20 23.96 18.56
N GLN A 4 -13.66 23.14 19.48
CA GLN A 4 -12.30 22.63 19.35
C GLN A 4 -12.29 21.69 18.14
N TYR A 5 -11.81 22.18 17.01
CA TYR A 5 -11.25 21.29 15.98
C TYR A 5 -10.09 20.55 16.64
N ASN A 6 -10.41 19.39 17.21
CA ASN A 6 -9.43 18.56 17.86
C ASN A 6 -8.45 18.14 16.76
N VAL A 7 -7.16 18.48 16.88
CA VAL A 7 -6.13 18.15 15.88
C VAL A 7 -6.19 16.67 15.51
N PHE A 8 -6.58 15.83 16.47
CA PHE A 8 -6.87 14.41 16.29
C PHE A 8 -7.96 14.09 15.24
N ASN A 9 -9.03 14.89 15.14
CA ASN A 9 -10.10 14.69 14.14
C ASN A 9 -9.62 15.05 12.72
N VAL A 10 -8.81 16.10 12.58
CA VAL A 10 -8.22 16.50 11.29
C VAL A 10 -7.19 15.47 10.85
N LEU A 11 -6.33 15.04 11.77
CA LEU A 11 -5.33 14.00 11.52
C LEU A 11 -6.00 12.67 11.13
N TYR A 12 -7.09 12.31 11.80
CA TYR A 12 -7.90 11.15 11.45
C TYR A 12 -8.48 11.25 10.03
N LEU A 13 -9.00 12.41 9.61
CA LEU A 13 -9.48 12.62 8.24
C LEU A 13 -8.36 12.43 7.21
N ILE A 14 -7.15 12.93 7.49
CA ILE A 14 -5.98 12.76 6.62
C ILE A 14 -5.63 11.27 6.48
N PHE A 15 -5.61 10.52 7.59
CA PHE A 15 -5.37 9.07 7.55
C PHE A 15 -6.47 8.31 6.81
N ARG A 16 -7.73 8.75 6.89
CA ARG A 16 -8.83 8.15 6.11
C ARG A 16 -8.71 8.42 4.60
N LEU A 17 -8.11 9.55 4.22
CA LEU A 17 -7.87 9.94 2.82
C LEU A 17 -6.56 9.37 2.25
N ALA A 18 -5.65 8.92 3.11
CA ALA A 18 -4.36 8.38 2.72
C ALA A 18 -4.42 7.26 1.65
N PRO A 19 -5.39 6.30 1.65
CA PRO A 19 -5.50 5.31 0.59
C PRO A 19 -5.70 5.94 -0.80
N ILE A 20 -6.54 6.98 -0.88
CA ILE A 20 -6.82 7.73 -2.10
C ILE A 20 -5.56 8.49 -2.53
N ILE A 21 -4.90 9.18 -1.59
CA ILE A 21 -3.67 9.92 -1.85
C ILE A 21 -2.57 9.00 -2.41
N VAL A 22 -2.41 7.81 -1.82
CA VAL A 22 -1.42 6.81 -2.26
C VAL A 22 -1.71 6.34 -3.69
N ILE A 23 -2.97 5.97 -3.99
CA ILE A 23 -3.38 5.55 -5.33
C ILE A 23 -3.15 6.68 -6.35
N SER A 24 -3.59 7.89 -6.02
CA SER A 24 -3.42 9.07 -6.88
C SER A 24 -1.94 9.40 -7.11
N PHE A 25 -1.09 9.26 -6.10
CA PHE A 25 0.36 9.48 -6.23
C PHE A 25 0.98 8.53 -7.26
N PHE A 26 0.73 7.23 -7.16
CA PHE A 26 1.26 6.25 -8.13
C PHE A 26 0.71 6.46 -9.55
N LEU A 27 -0.54 6.89 -9.67
CA LEU A 27 -1.15 7.25 -10.97
C LEU A 27 -0.52 8.48 -11.59
N LEU A 28 -0.42 9.57 -10.85
CA LEU A 28 0.14 10.84 -11.33
C LEU A 28 1.61 10.66 -11.72
N GLN A 29 2.38 9.93 -10.92
CA GLN A 29 3.77 9.63 -11.26
C GLN A 29 3.89 8.83 -12.57
N SER A 30 2.96 7.91 -12.83
CA SER A 30 2.94 7.13 -14.07
C SER A 30 2.54 7.96 -15.28
N PHE A 31 1.54 8.83 -15.09
CA PHE A 31 1.03 9.69 -16.14
C PHE A 31 2.08 10.72 -16.58
N PHE A 32 2.72 11.42 -15.64
CA PHE A 32 3.70 12.45 -15.96
C PHE A 32 5.03 11.89 -16.47
N ASN A 33 5.46 10.71 -15.98
CA ASN A 33 6.69 10.09 -16.46
C ASN A 33 6.49 9.20 -17.69
N LEU A 34 5.26 9.10 -18.23
CA LEU A 34 4.91 8.17 -19.32
C LEU A 34 5.42 6.73 -19.08
N ASP A 35 5.42 6.33 -17.81
CA ASP A 35 5.96 5.06 -17.34
C ASP A 35 4.79 4.19 -16.84
N PRO A 36 4.65 2.93 -17.31
CA PRO A 36 3.50 2.08 -16.97
C PRO A 36 3.51 1.56 -15.52
N ARG A 37 4.49 1.97 -14.69
CA ARG A 37 4.80 1.34 -13.40
C ARG A 37 3.65 1.38 -12.40
N GLY A 38 3.02 2.54 -12.20
CA GLY A 38 1.90 2.69 -11.28
C GLY A 38 0.61 2.06 -11.82
N PHE A 39 0.39 2.02 -13.14
CA PHE A 39 -0.72 1.27 -13.72
C PHE A 39 -0.57 -0.24 -13.48
N VAL A 40 0.63 -0.79 -13.69
CA VAL A 40 0.93 -2.20 -13.41
C VAL A 40 0.74 -2.52 -11.91
N TYR A 41 1.18 -1.64 -11.03
CA TYR A 41 0.91 -1.75 -9.59
C TYR A 41 -0.60 -1.79 -9.27
N LEU A 42 -1.39 -0.90 -9.89
CA LEU A 42 -2.83 -0.84 -9.63
C LEU A 42 -3.60 -2.05 -10.13
N ILE A 43 -3.19 -2.65 -11.26
CA ILE A 43 -3.79 -3.90 -11.74
C ILE A 43 -3.62 -4.99 -10.68
N GLY A 44 -2.44 -5.11 -10.09
CA GLY A 44 -2.18 -6.07 -9.02
C GLY A 44 -2.98 -5.79 -7.75
N LEU A 45 -3.06 -4.51 -7.34
CA LEU A 45 -3.86 -4.09 -6.19
C LEU A 45 -5.36 -4.37 -6.40
N PHE A 46 -5.86 -4.11 -7.62
CA PHE A 46 -7.24 -4.41 -7.99
C PHE A 46 -7.52 -5.92 -7.88
N LEU A 47 -6.65 -6.76 -8.44
CA LEU A 47 -6.79 -8.23 -8.31
C LEU A 47 -6.74 -8.69 -6.85
N ALA A 48 -5.83 -8.14 -6.04
CA ALA A 48 -5.77 -8.43 -4.60
C ALA A 48 -7.08 -8.04 -3.88
N SER A 49 -7.69 -6.91 -4.24
CA SER A 49 -8.95 -6.46 -3.66
C SER A 49 -10.13 -7.38 -4.02
N LEU A 50 -10.15 -7.95 -5.23
CA LEU A 50 -11.14 -8.95 -5.63
C LEU A 50 -10.96 -10.24 -4.84
N ILE A 51 -9.73 -10.74 -4.71
CA ILE A 51 -9.39 -11.94 -3.93
C ILE A 51 -9.78 -11.75 -2.46
N ALA A 52 -9.46 -10.60 -1.87
CA ALA A 52 -9.83 -10.30 -0.49
C ALA A 52 -11.35 -10.25 -0.32
N SER A 53 -12.07 -9.64 -1.26
CA SER A 53 -13.52 -9.52 -1.16
C SER A 53 -14.22 -10.88 -1.27
N THR A 54 -13.77 -11.78 -2.15
CA THR A 54 -14.33 -13.13 -2.27
C THR A 54 -14.03 -13.96 -1.01
N ILE A 55 -12.79 -13.95 -0.52
CA ILE A 55 -12.41 -14.66 0.72
C ILE A 55 -13.20 -14.12 1.92
N GLY A 56 -13.42 -12.81 1.98
CA GLY A 56 -14.22 -12.18 3.03
C GLY A 56 -15.66 -12.70 3.07
N GLN A 57 -16.29 -12.87 1.91
CA GLN A 57 -17.64 -13.43 1.80
C GLN A 57 -17.69 -14.91 2.23
N PHE A 58 -16.70 -15.73 1.83
CA PHE A 58 -16.67 -17.13 2.30
C PHE A 58 -16.45 -17.24 3.81
N LEU A 59 -15.59 -16.39 4.36
CA LEU A 59 -15.31 -16.38 5.80
C LEU A 59 -16.51 -15.93 6.62
N SER A 60 -17.33 -15.01 6.09
CA SER A 60 -18.54 -14.53 6.76
C SER A 60 -19.57 -15.62 6.97
N VAL A 61 -19.76 -16.49 5.97
CA VAL A 61 -20.70 -17.60 6.04
C VAL A 61 -20.31 -18.61 7.12
N GLY A 62 -19.00 -18.84 7.32
CA GLY A 62 -18.50 -19.82 8.28
C GLY A 62 -18.44 -19.34 9.73
N MET A 63 -18.29 -18.04 9.98
CA MET A 63 -18.01 -17.52 11.34
C MET A 63 -19.24 -16.95 12.06
N GLY A 64 -20.42 -16.95 11.45
CA GLY A 64 -21.65 -16.41 12.03
C GLY A 64 -21.62 -14.89 12.21
N ASP A 65 -22.74 -14.23 11.87
CA ASP A 65 -22.90 -12.76 11.88
C ASP A 65 -23.08 -12.17 13.30
N ASP A 66 -22.62 -12.84 14.36
CA ASP A 66 -22.84 -12.43 15.76
C ASP A 66 -22.01 -11.20 16.19
N TYR A 67 -21.24 -10.58 15.29
CA TYR A 67 -20.58 -9.30 15.57
C TYR A 67 -21.50 -8.19 15.16
N GLN A 68 -21.88 -7.33 16.10
CA GLN A 68 -22.53 -6.07 15.79
C GLN A 68 -21.53 -5.11 15.13
N MET A 69 -21.24 -5.36 13.86
CA MET A 69 -20.56 -4.42 12.98
C MET A 69 -21.39 -3.14 12.89
N GLY A 70 -20.81 -2.00 13.28
CA GLY A 70 -21.33 -0.70 12.85
C GLY A 70 -22.40 -0.02 13.71
N GLN A 71 -22.57 -0.36 14.99
CA GLN A 71 -23.35 0.54 15.88
C GLN A 71 -22.66 1.89 16.15
N ASN A 72 -21.35 1.99 15.85
CA ASN A 72 -20.59 3.22 15.99
C ASN A 72 -20.50 3.98 14.66
N TYR A 73 -21.02 5.22 14.63
CA TYR A 73 -20.90 6.14 13.47
C TYR A 73 -19.45 6.36 13.00
N LYS A 74 -18.46 6.12 13.86
CA LYS A 74 -17.01 6.20 13.56
C LYS A 74 -16.53 5.10 12.61
N CYS A 75 -17.28 4.00 12.51
CA CYS A 75 -16.97 2.84 11.66
C CYS A 75 -17.60 2.94 10.27
N ASN A 76 -18.56 3.85 10.08
CA ASN A 76 -19.17 4.14 8.79
C ASN A 76 -18.23 4.96 7.92
N THR A 77 -17.37 4.30 7.15
CA THR A 77 -16.59 5.02 6.14
C THR A 77 -16.74 4.40 4.78
N MET A 78 -17.24 5.24 3.87
CA MET A 78 -17.42 4.99 2.46
C MET A 78 -18.21 3.72 2.14
N TYR A 79 -19.54 3.89 2.09
CA TYR A 79 -20.42 2.98 1.38
C TYR A 79 -20.54 3.45 -0.07
N LEU A 80 -20.26 2.56 -1.03
CA LEU A 80 -20.72 2.69 -2.41
C LEU A 80 -22.05 1.93 -2.50
N GLY A 81 -23.16 2.60 -2.14
CA GLY A 81 -24.49 2.00 -2.11
C GLY A 81 -25.51 2.88 -1.38
N THR A 82 -26.80 2.66 -1.67
CA THR A 82 -27.91 3.42 -1.07
C THR A 82 -28.05 3.06 0.41
N VAL A 83 -28.08 4.09 1.26
CA VAL A 83 -28.48 3.97 2.66
C VAL A 83 -30.00 3.79 2.66
N PRO A 84 -30.57 2.67 3.16
CA PRO A 84 -32.01 2.57 3.33
C PRO A 84 -32.37 3.40 4.58
N ILE A 85 -32.69 4.67 4.38
CA ILE A 85 -32.98 5.62 5.47
C ILE A 85 -34.34 5.33 6.12
N GLU A 86 -35.22 4.56 5.48
CA GLU A 86 -36.62 4.41 5.91
C GLU A 86 -36.97 3.10 6.64
N SER A 87 -36.05 2.13 6.75
CA SER A 87 -36.40 0.81 7.30
C SER A 87 -35.31 0.12 8.09
N GLY A 88 -34.65 0.80 9.04
CA GLY A 88 -33.71 0.16 9.98
C GLY A 88 -32.64 -0.72 9.28
N GLY A 89 -32.28 -0.35 8.05
CA GLY A 89 -31.52 -1.20 7.16
C GLY A 89 -30.10 -1.39 7.67
N VAL A 90 -29.70 -2.65 7.84
CA VAL A 90 -28.32 -3.00 8.23
C VAL A 90 -27.38 -2.57 7.11
N VAL A 91 -26.60 -1.52 7.34
CA VAL A 91 -25.65 -1.00 6.34
C VAL A 91 -24.48 -1.98 6.24
N ARG A 92 -24.50 -2.84 5.23
CA ARG A 92 -23.44 -3.84 5.00
C ARG A 92 -22.26 -3.19 4.27
N PRO A 93 -21.02 -3.28 4.77
CA PRO A 93 -19.86 -2.75 4.08
C PRO A 93 -19.60 -3.51 2.77
N PHE A 94 -19.05 -2.83 1.76
CA PHE A 94 -18.74 -3.41 0.43
C PHE A 94 -17.84 -4.65 0.53
N SER A 95 -16.91 -4.65 1.50
CA SER A 95 -16.13 -5.82 1.89
C SER A 95 -16.09 -5.90 3.41
N GLN A 96 -16.23 -7.10 3.96
CA GLN A 96 -16.03 -7.34 5.38
C GLN A 96 -14.55 -7.24 5.78
N ILE A 97 -13.66 -7.49 4.81
CA ILE A 97 -12.23 -7.33 4.98
C ILE A 97 -11.88 -5.85 4.83
N PRO A 98 -11.10 -5.26 5.77
CA PRO A 98 -10.71 -3.87 5.70
C PRO A 98 -9.73 -3.66 4.54
N LEU A 99 -10.23 -3.05 3.45
CA LEU A 99 -9.47 -2.82 2.22
C LEU A 99 -8.31 -1.83 2.40
N ASN A 100 -8.37 -0.94 3.40
CA ASN A 100 -7.26 -0.03 3.71
C ASN A 100 -6.02 -0.81 4.21
N ILE A 101 -6.23 -1.77 5.11
CA ILE A 101 -5.15 -2.65 5.60
C ILE A 101 -4.58 -3.48 4.44
N LEU A 102 -5.46 -4.00 3.56
CA LEU A 102 -5.05 -4.74 2.38
C LEU A 102 -4.14 -3.87 1.49
N LEU A 103 -4.57 -2.63 1.22
CA LEU A 103 -3.82 -1.70 0.39
C LEU A 103 -2.45 -1.44 0.99
N TYR A 104 -2.35 -1.03 2.27
CA TYR A 104 -1.06 -0.71 2.88
C TYR A 104 -0.13 -1.92 2.98
N SER A 105 -0.66 -3.09 3.37
CA SER A 105 0.14 -4.32 3.44
C SER A 105 0.58 -4.81 2.06
N TYR A 106 -0.27 -4.68 1.04
CA TYR A 106 0.07 -4.95 -0.36
C TYR A 106 1.15 -3.99 -0.87
N THR A 107 1.00 -2.68 -0.65
CA THR A 107 2.00 -1.69 -1.09
C THR A 107 3.34 -1.94 -0.40
N PHE A 108 3.32 -2.20 0.91
CA PHE A 108 4.53 -2.50 1.67
C PHE A 108 5.25 -3.73 1.13
N SER A 109 4.54 -4.85 0.96
CA SER A 109 5.13 -6.11 0.50
C SER A 109 5.58 -6.03 -0.96
N TYR A 110 4.83 -5.37 -1.83
CA TYR A 110 5.19 -5.09 -3.22
C TYR A 110 6.51 -4.31 -3.29
N LEU A 111 6.59 -3.16 -2.60
CA LEU A 111 7.80 -2.34 -2.61
C LEU A 111 8.99 -3.07 -1.97
N PHE A 112 8.79 -3.71 -0.82
CA PHE A 112 9.85 -4.44 -0.13
C PHE A 112 10.42 -5.56 -1.00
N THR A 113 9.56 -6.37 -1.63
CA THR A 113 10.01 -7.43 -2.55
C THR A 113 10.60 -6.87 -3.84
N SER A 114 10.13 -5.73 -4.35
CA SER A 114 10.78 -5.06 -5.47
C SER A 114 12.23 -4.66 -5.17
N PHE A 115 12.59 -4.38 -3.92
CA PHE A 115 13.97 -4.06 -3.54
C PHE A 115 14.84 -5.29 -3.27
N VAL A 116 14.27 -6.36 -2.73
CA VAL A 116 15.03 -7.51 -2.21
C VAL A 116 15.06 -8.70 -3.17
N ALA A 117 14.04 -8.89 -4.03
CA ALA A 117 13.92 -10.10 -4.83
C ALA A 117 15.05 -10.24 -5.87
N PRO A 118 15.49 -11.47 -6.22
CA PRO A 118 16.53 -11.72 -7.23
C PRO A 118 16.22 -11.08 -8.61
N PRO A 119 17.23 -10.67 -9.40
CA PRO A 119 18.68 -10.95 -9.29
C PRO A 119 19.46 -9.85 -8.54
N VAL A 120 18.84 -9.17 -7.59
CA VAL A 120 19.49 -8.07 -6.85
C VAL A 120 20.53 -8.64 -5.90
N THR A 121 21.77 -8.16 -6.01
CA THR A 121 22.84 -8.52 -5.07
C THR A 121 22.59 -7.85 -3.71
N TYR A 122 23.09 -8.45 -2.63
CA TYR A 122 22.89 -7.97 -1.26
C TYR A 122 23.24 -6.47 -1.09
N ASN A 123 24.37 -6.04 -1.66
CA ASN A 123 24.81 -4.64 -1.57
C ASN A 123 23.83 -3.67 -2.27
N ASN A 124 23.26 -4.08 -3.41
CA ASN A 124 22.36 -3.25 -4.20
C ASN A 124 20.96 -3.17 -3.58
N ALA A 125 20.52 -4.27 -2.95
CA ALA A 125 19.28 -4.29 -2.18
C ALA A 125 19.38 -3.30 -1.01
N LEU A 126 20.51 -3.30 -0.29
CA LEU A 126 20.70 -2.44 0.89
C LEU A 126 20.71 -0.95 0.53
N ILE A 127 21.36 -0.57 -0.56
CA ILE A 127 21.35 0.81 -1.08
C ILE A 127 19.94 1.24 -1.50
N SER A 128 19.20 0.36 -2.18
CA SER A 128 17.84 0.65 -2.63
C SER A 128 16.87 0.85 -1.45
N LEU A 129 17.04 0.04 -0.40
CA LEU A 129 16.31 0.18 0.85
C LEU A 129 16.65 1.50 1.55
N GLN A 130 17.93 1.90 1.57
CA GLN A 130 18.34 3.17 2.18
C GLN A 130 17.77 4.40 1.45
N GLN A 131 17.69 4.35 0.11
CA GLN A 131 17.13 5.46 -0.66
C GLN A 131 15.61 5.60 -0.49
N ASN A 132 14.90 4.48 -0.32
CA ASN A 132 13.44 4.44 -0.26
C ASN A 132 12.89 4.12 1.13
N TRP A 133 13.71 4.29 2.17
CA TRP A 133 13.38 3.88 3.54
C TRP A 133 12.11 4.57 4.05
N THR A 134 11.90 5.84 3.67
CA THR A 134 10.74 6.65 4.06
C THR A 134 9.42 5.95 3.69
N SER A 135 9.32 5.40 2.48
CA SER A 135 8.11 4.74 2.01
C SER A 135 7.82 3.46 2.79
N LEU A 136 8.86 2.67 3.09
CA LEU A 136 8.70 1.43 3.86
C LEU A 136 8.23 1.71 5.29
N VAL A 137 8.84 2.70 5.93
CA VAL A 137 8.46 3.14 7.27
C VAL A 137 7.04 3.70 7.28
N LEU A 138 6.69 4.51 6.27
CA LEU A 138 5.35 5.08 6.13
C LEU A 138 4.27 4.00 6.05
N PHE A 139 4.40 3.02 5.13
CA PHE A 139 3.37 1.98 4.98
C PHE A 139 3.28 1.03 6.17
N PHE A 140 4.40 0.77 6.86
CA PHE A 140 4.39 0.04 8.11
C PHE A 140 3.56 0.77 9.18
N PHE A 141 3.85 2.06 9.42
CA PHE A 141 3.09 2.85 10.40
C PHE A 141 1.63 3.05 10.01
N LEU A 142 1.31 3.25 8.73
CA LEU A 142 -0.07 3.35 8.24
C LEU A 142 -0.85 2.06 8.53
N THR A 143 -0.24 0.89 8.30
CA THR A 143 -0.86 -0.40 8.60
C THR A 143 -1.13 -0.58 10.08
N VAL A 144 -0.13 -0.30 10.93
CA VAL A 144 -0.25 -0.42 12.39
C VAL A 144 -1.30 0.55 12.94
N PHE A 145 -1.29 1.80 12.47
CA PHE A 145 -2.27 2.80 12.89
C PHE A 145 -3.70 2.40 12.52
N GLU A 146 -3.92 1.89 11.30
CA GLU A 146 -5.24 1.43 10.86
C GLU A 146 -5.74 0.26 11.72
N ILE A 147 -4.88 -0.72 12.01
CA ILE A 147 -5.23 -1.86 12.90
C ILE A 147 -5.56 -1.35 14.31
N ALA A 148 -4.72 -0.48 14.87
CA ALA A 148 -4.93 0.09 16.19
C ALA A 148 -6.24 0.89 16.26
N TRP A 149 -6.55 1.65 15.23
CA TRP A 149 -7.79 2.42 15.12
C TRP A 149 -9.02 1.52 15.04
N LEU A 150 -9.02 0.53 14.15
CA LEU A 150 -10.14 -0.41 13.98
C LEU A 150 -10.38 -1.22 15.25
N THR A 151 -9.32 -1.62 15.95
CA THR A 151 -9.41 -2.35 17.22
C THR A 151 -9.94 -1.45 18.34
N SER A 152 -9.42 -0.22 18.46
CA SER A 152 -9.83 0.72 19.52
C SER A 152 -11.29 1.18 19.41
N ASN A 153 -11.84 1.19 18.19
CA ASN A 153 -13.23 1.59 17.92
C ASN A 153 -14.16 0.38 17.68
N SER A 154 -13.66 -0.85 17.86
CA SER A 154 -14.39 -2.10 17.62
C SER A 154 -15.07 -2.18 16.25
N CYS A 155 -14.44 -1.58 15.23
CA CYS A 155 -15.03 -1.46 13.89
C CYS A 155 -14.93 -2.73 13.05
N ASN A 156 -14.03 -3.65 13.39
CA ASN A 156 -13.88 -4.92 12.69
C ASN A 156 -13.39 -6.02 13.66
N ARG A 157 -13.67 -7.30 13.35
CA ARG A 157 -13.07 -8.42 14.08
C ARG A 157 -11.59 -8.52 13.75
N PHE A 158 -10.81 -8.93 14.75
CA PHE A 158 -9.37 -9.13 14.61
C PHE A 158 -9.00 -10.12 13.51
N ILE A 159 -9.80 -11.17 13.31
CA ILE A 159 -9.57 -12.18 12.26
C ILE A 159 -9.58 -11.57 10.85
N TYR A 160 -10.54 -10.70 10.52
CA TYR A 160 -10.60 -10.06 9.20
C TYR A 160 -9.43 -9.10 8.98
N MET A 161 -8.93 -8.45 10.03
CA MET A 161 -7.74 -7.61 9.96
C MET A 161 -6.49 -8.42 9.62
N TRP A 162 -6.27 -9.56 10.29
CA TRP A 162 -5.13 -10.44 9.99
C TRP A 162 -5.21 -11.08 8.62
N VAL A 163 -6.40 -11.56 8.23
CA VAL A 163 -6.62 -12.09 6.88
C VAL A 163 -6.32 -11.02 5.83
N SER A 164 -6.69 -9.76 6.06
CA SER A 164 -6.34 -8.62 5.19
C SER A 164 -4.83 -8.47 5.04
N VAL A 165 -4.07 -8.47 6.15
CA VAL A 165 -2.60 -8.37 6.12
C VAL A 165 -1.99 -9.55 5.36
N VAL A 166 -2.43 -10.77 5.64
CA VAL A 166 -1.88 -11.98 5.00
C VAL A 166 -2.15 -11.96 3.50
N ILE A 167 -3.38 -11.66 3.07
CA ILE A 167 -3.70 -11.56 1.64
C ILE A 167 -2.90 -10.45 0.99
N GLY A 168 -2.80 -9.26 1.61
CA GLY A 168 -2.04 -8.14 1.05
C GLY A 168 -0.56 -8.47 0.90
N VAL A 169 0.06 -9.07 1.92
CA VAL A 169 1.47 -9.51 1.88
C VAL A 169 1.66 -10.57 0.79
N CYS A 170 0.86 -11.64 0.79
CA CYS A 170 0.98 -12.72 -0.18
C CYS A 170 0.76 -12.23 -1.62
N SER A 171 -0.28 -11.44 -1.85
CA SER A 171 -0.60 -10.89 -3.18
C SER A 171 0.47 -9.91 -3.67
N GLY A 172 1.04 -9.08 -2.80
CA GLY A 172 2.11 -8.15 -3.20
C GLY A 172 3.40 -8.88 -3.56
N ILE A 173 3.79 -9.89 -2.77
CA ILE A 173 4.93 -10.76 -3.09
C ILE A 173 4.68 -11.48 -4.44
N ALA A 174 3.52 -12.14 -4.58
CA ALA A 174 3.16 -12.89 -5.78
C ALA A 174 3.14 -11.99 -7.03
N TRP A 175 2.58 -10.79 -6.93
CA TRP A 175 2.54 -9.84 -8.02
C TRP A 175 3.93 -9.38 -8.46
N THR A 176 4.82 -9.11 -7.50
CA THR A 176 6.22 -8.78 -7.81
C THR A 176 6.88 -9.90 -8.59
N TYR A 177 6.75 -11.16 -8.16
CA TYR A 177 7.32 -12.31 -8.87
C TYR A 177 6.70 -12.50 -10.25
N LEU A 178 5.39 -12.28 -10.40
CA LEU A 178 4.70 -12.33 -11.68
C LEU A 178 5.25 -11.29 -12.66
N ILE A 179 5.45 -10.05 -12.23
CA ILE A 179 6.07 -9.00 -13.06
C ILE A 179 7.50 -9.37 -13.41
N ARG A 180 8.27 -9.93 -12.47
CA ARG A 180 9.67 -10.34 -12.74
C ARG A 180 9.73 -11.42 -13.82
N TRP A 181 8.74 -12.30 -13.85
CA TRP A 181 8.67 -13.37 -14.82
C TRP A 181 8.52 -12.86 -16.26
N THR A 182 7.92 -11.68 -16.47
CA THR A 182 7.84 -11.06 -17.80
C THR A 182 9.19 -10.54 -18.32
N LYS A 183 10.23 -10.48 -17.47
CA LYS A 183 11.58 -9.98 -17.76
C LYS A 183 11.64 -8.52 -18.24
N GLU A 184 10.55 -7.77 -18.13
CA GLU A 184 10.49 -6.39 -18.57
C GLU A 184 10.76 -5.42 -17.41
N PRO A 185 11.93 -4.74 -17.39
CA PRO A 185 12.33 -3.88 -16.27
C PRO A 185 11.42 -2.65 -16.11
N ARG A 186 10.68 -2.27 -17.15
CA ARG A 186 9.79 -1.09 -17.17
C ARG A 186 8.49 -1.31 -16.40
N PHE A 187 8.14 -2.57 -16.09
CA PHE A 187 6.94 -2.91 -15.33
C PHE A 187 7.17 -2.94 -13.81
N GLN A 188 8.43 -2.94 -13.38
CA GLN A 188 8.78 -2.83 -11.97
C GLN A 188 8.89 -1.36 -11.58
N TYR A 189 8.36 -1.02 -10.40
CA TYR A 189 8.43 0.34 -9.88
C TYR A 189 9.88 0.86 -9.76
N THR A 190 10.82 -0.01 -9.39
CA THR A 190 12.25 0.29 -9.40
C THR A 190 13.02 -0.65 -10.31
N SER A 191 13.38 -0.17 -11.49
CA SER A 191 14.31 -0.84 -12.38
C SER A 191 15.75 -0.61 -11.90
N LEU A 192 16.40 -1.67 -11.44
CA LEU A 192 17.80 -1.61 -10.96
C LEU A 192 18.84 -1.55 -12.08
N THR A 193 18.42 -1.54 -13.35
CA THR A 193 19.36 -1.48 -14.48
C THR A 193 20.06 -0.12 -14.60
N ASN A 194 19.50 0.94 -14.01
CA ASN A 194 20.02 2.31 -14.10
C ASN A 194 20.14 3.03 -12.74
N VAL A 195 20.36 2.31 -11.64
CA VAL A 195 20.63 2.96 -10.35
C VAL A 195 22.11 3.32 -10.29
N ASP A 196 22.42 4.50 -10.81
CA ASP A 196 23.72 5.14 -10.65
C ASP A 196 23.85 5.60 -9.19
N VAL A 197 24.74 4.97 -8.42
CA VAL A 197 25.07 5.44 -7.07
C VAL A 197 26.01 6.63 -7.22
N CYS A 198 25.44 7.83 -7.22
CA CYS A 198 26.21 9.06 -7.32
C CYS A 198 26.71 9.47 -5.93
N SER A 199 27.98 9.18 -5.66
CA SER A 199 28.69 9.73 -4.51
C SER A 199 29.11 11.16 -4.80
N LYS A 200 29.05 12.05 -3.81
CA LYS A 200 29.52 13.44 -3.91
C LYS A 200 30.90 13.58 -3.24
N PRO A 201 32.01 13.31 -3.96
CA PRO A 201 33.35 13.45 -3.39
C PRO A 201 33.79 14.90 -3.19
N SER A 202 33.18 15.88 -3.88
CA SER A 202 33.53 17.31 -3.78
C SER A 202 32.30 18.21 -4.03
N LYS A 203 32.37 19.50 -3.67
CA LYS A 203 31.27 20.47 -3.82
C LYS A 203 30.75 20.60 -5.27
N THR A 204 31.58 20.28 -6.27
CA THR A 204 31.30 20.49 -7.70
C THR A 204 31.27 19.22 -8.57
N ILE A 205 31.60 18.05 -8.04
CA ILE A 205 31.72 16.81 -8.86
C ILE A 205 30.91 15.69 -8.23
N TYR A 206 30.03 15.08 -9.04
CA TYR A 206 29.29 13.87 -8.69
C TYR A 206 29.92 12.69 -9.43
N ARG A 207 30.32 11.64 -8.69
CA ARG A 207 30.80 10.39 -9.27
C ARG A 207 29.71 9.35 -9.20
N CYS A 208 29.11 9.08 -10.35
CA CYS A 208 28.10 8.05 -10.52
C CYS A 208 28.78 6.72 -10.86
N ARG A 209 28.44 5.68 -10.10
CA ARG A 209 28.89 4.32 -10.34
C ARG A 209 27.66 3.50 -10.75
N ASN A 210 27.70 2.91 -11.94
CA ASN A 210 26.73 1.90 -12.32
C ASN A 210 27.05 0.59 -11.57
N LEU A 211 26.02 -0.18 -11.24
CA LEU A 211 26.15 -1.46 -10.51
C LEU A 211 27.06 -2.49 -11.20
N ASN A 212 27.33 -2.32 -12.50
CA ASN A 212 28.29 -3.12 -13.27
C ASN A 212 29.75 -2.63 -13.17
N GLY A 213 30.06 -1.68 -12.29
CA GLY A 213 31.43 -1.18 -12.07
C GLY A 213 31.94 -0.20 -13.12
N VAL A 214 31.11 0.20 -14.09
CA VAL A 214 31.44 1.22 -15.09
C VAL A 214 31.22 2.60 -14.49
N TYR A 215 32.27 3.42 -14.49
CA TYR A 215 32.22 4.79 -14.00
C TYR A 215 31.74 5.73 -15.10
N SER A 216 30.74 6.54 -14.79
CA SER A 216 30.31 7.66 -15.62
C SER A 216 30.51 8.95 -14.83
N THR A 217 31.51 9.75 -15.22
CA THR A 217 31.68 11.10 -14.70
C THR A 217 30.68 12.04 -15.36
N LYS A 218 29.75 12.59 -14.57
CA LYS A 218 28.89 13.69 -15.00
C LYS A 218 29.42 14.99 -14.36
N GLN A 219 29.86 15.92 -15.20
CA GLN A 219 30.12 17.31 -14.81
C GLN A 219 28.83 18.11 -15.03
N SER A 220 28.57 19.11 -14.17
CA SER A 220 27.43 20.03 -14.32
C SER A 220 27.59 20.91 -15.54
#